data_AF-A0A842Y1V8-F1
#
_entry.id   AF-A0A842Y1V8-F1
#
_cell.length_a   1.000
_cell.length_b   1.000
_cell.length_c   1.000
_cell.angle_alpha   90.00
_cell.angle_beta   90.00
_cell.angle_gamma   90.00
#
_symmetry.space_group_name_H-M   'P 1'
#
loop_
_entity.id
_entity.type
_entity.pdbx_description
1 polymer ?
#
loop_
_entity_poly.entity_id
_entity_poly.type
_entity_poly.pdbx_seq_one_letter_code
_entity_poly.pdbx_strand_id
1 'polypeptide(L)'
;MKGELIVAAIILIFVAQFLYISSSTDAEFSGADSQAEGVIEELTGGAYEPIAEPIWEPPSGEIESLLFALQAAIGALIIGYFFGYYKGKNQST
;
A
#
# COMPACT_ATOMS: atom_id res chain seq x y z
N MET A 1 -26.04 -5.76 6.67
CA MET A 1 -25.53 -4.45 6.20
C MET A 1 -24.89 -3.61 7.33
N LYS A 2 -24.14 -4.20 8.28
CA LYS A 2 -23.37 -3.42 9.27
C LYS A 2 -21.88 -3.38 8.90
N GLY A 3 -21.32 -4.51 8.44
CA GLY A 3 -19.94 -4.59 7.97
C GLY A 3 -19.66 -3.72 6.74
N GLU A 4 -20.57 -3.64 5.77
CA GLU A 4 -20.43 -2.79 4.58
C GLU A 4 -20.32 -1.30 4.95
N LEU A 5 -21.11 -0.85 5.92
CA LEU A 5 -21.05 0.53 6.42
C LEU A 5 -19.74 0.81 7.16
N ILE A 6 -19.22 -0.17 7.91
CA ILE A 6 -17.92 -0.05 8.59
C ILE A 6 -16.80 0.03 7.55
N VAL A 7 -16.80 -0.84 6.54
CA VAL A 7 -15.81 -0.80 5.45
C VAL A 7 -15.88 0.51 4.69
N ALA A 8 -17.08 0.99 4.35
CA ALA A 8 -17.26 2.27 3.68
C ALA A 8 -16.76 3.45 4.53
N ALA A 9 -17.01 3.43 5.84
CA ALA A 9 -16.51 4.44 6.76
C ALA A 9 -14.97 4.45 6.85
N ILE A 10 -14.33 3.26 6.89
CA ILE A 10 -12.87 3.14 6.89
C ILE A 10 -12.29 3.70 5.59
N ILE A 11 -12.87 3.36 4.44
CA ILE A 11 -12.44 3.89 3.13
C ILE A 11 -12.58 5.42 3.10
N LEU A 12 -13.70 5.97 3.59
CA LEU A 12 -13.91 7.42 3.63
C LEU A 12 -12.90 8.13 4.52
N ILE A 13 -12.61 7.59 5.71
CA ILE A 13 -11.60 8.15 6.61
C ILE A 13 -10.23 8.13 5.93
N PHE A 14 -9.86 7.02 5.30
CA PHE A 14 -8.61 6.89 4.58
C PHE A 14 -8.49 7.93 3.44
N VAL A 15 -9.51 8.05 2.59
CA VAL A 15 -9.52 9.01 1.48
C VAL A 15 -9.45 10.45 2.00
N ALA A 16 -10.20 10.78 3.05
CA ALA A 16 -10.16 12.12 3.65
C ALA A 16 -8.77 12.45 4.20
N GLN A 17 -8.12 11.51 4.89
CA GLN A 17 -6.78 11.68 5.43
C GLN A 17 -5.75 11.80 4.30
N PHE A 18 -5.85 10.98 3.26
CA PHE A 18 -4.98 11.03 2.09
C PHE A 18 -5.06 12.39 1.38
N LEU A 19 -6.27 12.89 1.10
CA LEU A 19 -6.47 14.20 0.46
C LEU A 19 -5.98 15.34 1.35
N TYR A 20 -6.19 15.26 2.66
CA TYR A 20 -5.70 16.27 3.60
C TYR A 20 -4.18 16.36 3.60
N ILE A 21 -3.49 15.22 3.69
CA ILE A 21 -2.02 15.15 3.68
C ILE A 21 -1.46 15.61 2.33
N SER A 22 -2.04 15.12 1.22
CA SER A 22 -1.63 15.48 -0.13
C SER A 22 -1.83 16.96 -0.46
N SER A 23 -2.78 17.65 0.18
CA SER A 23 -3.03 19.07 -0.03
C SER A 23 -2.27 19.97 0.95
N SER A 24 -1.84 19.46 2.10
CA SER A 24 -1.24 20.26 3.18
C SER A 24 0.28 20.15 3.25
N THR A 25 0.86 19.12 2.65
CA THR A 25 2.30 18.86 2.65
C THR A 25 2.75 18.63 1.21
N ASP A 26 3.94 19.09 0.85
CA ASP A 26 4.69 18.65 -0.34
C ASP A 26 5.19 17.21 -0.12
N ALA A 27 4.25 16.32 0.26
CA ALA A 27 4.52 14.95 0.64
C ALA A 27 4.69 14.15 -0.63
N GLU A 28 5.94 14.06 -1.09
CA GLU A 28 6.33 13.10 -2.10
C GLU A 28 5.97 11.70 -1.59
N PHE A 29 5.10 11.00 -2.32
CA PHE A 29 4.68 9.66 -1.96
C PHE A 29 5.78 8.67 -2.36
N SER A 30 6.90 8.74 -1.65
CA SER A 30 8.08 7.91 -1.86
C SER A 30 8.02 6.64 -1.02
N GLY A 31 8.74 5.61 -1.47
CA GLY A 31 8.84 4.35 -0.75
C GLY A 31 9.38 4.53 0.67
N ALA A 32 8.97 3.65 1.57
CA ALA A 32 9.42 3.68 2.96
C ALA A 32 10.96 3.56 3.07
N ASP A 33 11.59 2.80 2.17
CA ASP A 33 13.04 2.62 2.14
C ASP A 33 13.78 3.92 1.78
N SER A 34 13.30 4.67 0.77
CA SER A 34 13.94 5.93 0.38
C SER A 34 13.90 6.98 1.50
N GLN A 35 12.83 6.99 2.30
CA GLN A 35 12.73 7.88 3.46
C GLN A 35 13.65 7.42 4.60
N ALA A 36 13.80 6.11 4.79
CA ALA A 36 14.68 5.55 5.81
C ALA A 36 16.16 5.81 5.50
N GLU A 37 16.56 5.68 4.23
CA GLU A 37 17.93 5.92 3.77
C GLU A 37 18.38 7.37 4.07
N GLY A 38 17.57 8.37 3.73
CA GLY A 38 17.90 9.77 3.97
C GLY A 38 18.08 10.11 5.45
N VAL A 39 17.25 9.54 6.34
CA VAL A 39 17.39 9.74 7.79
C VAL A 39 18.65 9.05 8.33
N ILE A 40 18.98 7.87 7.83
CA ILE A 40 20.19 7.14 8.24
C ILE A 40 21.43 7.89 7.78
N GLU A 41 21.45 8.41 6.55
CA GLU A 41 22.54 9.21 6.00
C GLU A 41 22.77 10.50 6.82
N GLU A 42 21.69 11.20 7.20
CA GLU A 42 21.76 12.41 8.06
C GLU A 42 22.31 12.09 9.45
N LEU A 43 21.84 11.01 10.09
CA LEU A 43 22.25 10.63 11.45
C LEU A 43 23.68 10.08 11.52
N THR A 44 24.16 9.43 10.47
CA THR A 44 25.48 8.78 10.44
C THR A 44 26.54 9.60 9.72
N GLY A 45 26.17 10.72 9.10
CA GLY A 45 27.09 11.55 8.31
C GLY A 45 27.68 10.79 7.11
N GLY A 46 26.93 9.82 6.56
CA GLY A 46 27.36 8.97 5.46
C GLY A 46 28.30 7.81 5.85
N ALA A 47 28.49 7.53 7.15
CA ALA A 47 29.35 6.42 7.61
C ALA A 47 28.61 5.08 7.80
N TYR A 48 27.31 5.03 7.49
CA TYR A 48 26.51 3.81 7.62
C TYR A 48 26.86 2.81 6.52
N GLU A 49 27.25 1.60 6.93
CA GLU A 49 27.49 0.48 6.03
C GLU A 49 26.38 -0.56 6.24
N PRO A 50 25.64 -0.97 5.19
CA PRO A 50 24.57 -1.95 5.31
C PRO A 50 25.10 -3.28 5.89
N ILE A 51 24.52 -3.72 7.00
CA ILE A 51 24.87 -5.00 7.65
C ILE A 51 24.27 -6.23 6.94
N ALA A 52 23.40 -6.00 5.96
CA ALA A 52 22.75 -7.03 5.16
C ALA A 52 22.43 -6.47 3.77
N GLU A 53 22.69 -7.27 2.74
CA GLU A 53 22.32 -6.96 1.36
C GLU A 53 21.00 -7.67 1.00
N PRO A 54 20.17 -7.07 0.13
CA PRO A 54 18.99 -7.76 -0.41
C PRO A 54 19.40 -9.05 -1.12
N ILE A 55 18.78 -10.17 -0.75
CA ILE A 55 19.02 -11.47 -1.41
C ILE A 55 18.62 -11.39 -2.90
N TRP A 56 17.65 -10.52 -3.22
CA TRP A 56 17.22 -10.25 -4.56
C TRP A 56 16.61 -8.84 -4.64
N GLU A 57 17.03 -8.08 -5.65
CA GLU A 57 16.47 -6.77 -5.98
C GLU A 57 15.87 -6.83 -7.39
N PRO A 58 14.69 -6.21 -7.62
CA PRO A 58 14.12 -6.15 -8.95
C PRO A 58 15.10 -5.49 -9.94
N PRO A 59 15.29 -6.04 -11.15
CA PRO A 59 16.24 -5.51 -12.11
C PRO A 59 15.87 -4.13 -12.69
N SER A 60 14.66 -3.64 -12.38
CA SER A 60 14.15 -2.30 -12.75
C SER A 60 12.99 -1.93 -11.81
N GLY A 61 12.86 -0.63 -11.49
CA GLY A 61 11.70 -0.09 -10.76
C GLY A 61 10.36 -0.29 -11.49
N GLU A 62 10.39 -0.50 -12.81
CA GLU A 62 9.19 -0.89 -13.57
C GLU A 62 8.69 -2.29 -13.19
N ILE A 63 9.62 -3.23 -12.93
CA ILE A 63 9.29 -4.58 -12.50
C ILE A 63 8.80 -4.58 -11.06
N GLU A 64 9.39 -3.76 -10.19
CA GLU A 64 8.89 -3.53 -8.84
C GLU A 64 7.43 -3.04 -8.86
N SER A 65 7.16 -1.99 -9.63
CA SER A 65 5.81 -1.43 -9.80
C SER A 65 4.83 -2.46 -10.37
N LEU A 66 5.25 -3.30 -11.31
CA LEU A 66 4.45 -4.38 -11.86
C LEU A 66 4.09 -5.43 -10.80
N LEU A 67 5.05 -5.81 -9.95
CA LEU A 67 4.81 -6.77 -8.87
C LEU A 67 3.82 -6.20 -7.83
N PHE A 68 3.94 -4.93 -7.47
CA PHE A 68 2.96 -4.25 -6.62
C PHE A 68 1.57 -4.20 -7.26
N ALA A 69 1.48 -3.85 -8.54
CA ALA A 69 0.21 -3.82 -9.27
C ALA A 69 -0.44 -5.21 -9.34
N LEU A 70 0.35 -6.26 -9.55
CA LEU A 70 -0.12 -7.65 -9.56
C LEU A 70 -0.66 -8.07 -8.20
N GLN A 71 0.05 -7.74 -7.11
CA GLN A 71 -0.42 -8.00 -5.75
C GLN A 71 -1.76 -7.30 -5.49
N ALA A 72 -1.88 -6.03 -5.88
CA ALA A 72 -3.12 -5.26 -5.74
C ALA A 72 -4.27 -5.89 -6.54
N ALA A 73 -4.02 -6.33 -7.78
CA ALA A 73 -5.02 -6.98 -8.62
C ALA A 73 -5.52 -8.30 -8.01
N ILE A 74 -4.61 -9.13 -7.48
CA ILE A 74 -4.98 -10.38 -6.80
C ILE A 74 -5.81 -10.08 -5.55
N GLY A 75 -5.41 -9.09 -4.73
CA GLY A 75 -6.17 -8.66 -3.57
C GLY A 75 -7.59 -8.22 -3.92
N ALA A 76 -7.74 -7.42 -4.98
CA ALA A 76 -9.03 -6.97 -5.48
C ALA A 76 -9.92 -8.13 -5.95
N LEU A 77 -9.35 -9.12 -6.64
CA LEU A 77 -10.08 -10.32 -7.06
C LEU A 77 -10.62 -11.13 -5.87
N ILE A 78 -9.79 -11.36 -4.84
CA ILE A 78 -10.20 -12.10 -3.63
C ILE A 78 -11.34 -11.38 -2.92
N ILE A 79 -11.20 -10.07 -2.70
CA ILE A 79 -12.23 -9.25 -2.05
C ILE A 79 -13.53 -9.27 -2.87
N GLY A 80 -13.43 -9.05 -4.19
CA GLY A 80 -14.58 -9.07 -5.10
C GLY A 80 -15.30 -10.41 -5.12
N TYR A 81 -14.55 -11.52 -5.15
CA TYR A 81 -15.12 -12.87 -5.07
C TYR A 81 -15.88 -13.09 -3.76
N PHE A 82 -15.34 -12.67 -2.62
CA PHE A 82 -16.00 -12.83 -1.32
C PHE A 82 -17.33 -12.07 -1.28
N PHE A 83 -17.36 -10.80 -1.68
CA PHE A 83 -18.61 -10.02 -1.75
C PHE A 83 -19.60 -10.64 -2.74
N GLY A 84 -19.14 -11.09 -3.91
CA GLY A 84 -19.98 -11.77 -4.90
C GLY A 84 -20.60 -13.06 -4.38
N TYR A 85 -19.81 -13.90 -3.72
CA TYR A 85 -20.25 -15.17 -3.15
C TYR A 85 -21.32 -14.98 -2.06
N TYR A 86 -21.11 -14.05 -1.12
CA TYR A 86 -22.10 -13.77 -0.07
C TYR A 86 -23.41 -13.20 -0.62
N LYS A 87 -23.32 -12.32 -1.63
CA LYS A 87 -24.50 -11.77 -2.31
C LYS A 87 -25.26 -12.83 -3.12
N GLY A 88 -24.56 -13.80 -3.72
CA GLY A 88 -25.18 -14.93 -4.43
C GLY A 88 -25.86 -15.91 -3.48
N LYS A 89 -25.22 -16.22 -2.33
CA LYS A 89 -25.78 -17.12 -1.31
C LYS A 89 -27.10 -16.60 -0.72
N ASN A 90 -27.20 -15.29 -0.48
CA ASN A 90 -28.40 -14.67 0.07
C ASN A 90 -29.58 -14.57 -0.93
N GLN A 91 -29.37 -14.83 -2.23
CA GLN A 91 -30.45 -14.85 -3.25
C GLN A 91 -30.98 -16.25 -3.55
N SER A 92 -30.29 -17.30 -3.07
CA SER A 92 -30.67 -18.70 -3.28
C SER A 92 -31.47 -19.31 -2.12
N THR A 93 -31.86 -18.49 -1.13
CA THR A 93 -32.76 -18.87 -0.01
C THR A 93 -33.97 -17.97 -0.03
#